data_AF-A0A3B9LQK6-F1
#
_entry.id   AF-A0A3B9LQK6-F1
#
_cell.length_a   1.000
_cell.length_b   1.000
_cell.length_c   1.000
_cell.angle_alpha   90.00
_cell.angle_beta   90.00
_cell.angle_gamma   90.00
#
_symmetry.space_group_name_H-M   'P 1'
#
loop_
_entity.id
_entity.type
_entity.pdbx_description
1 polymer ?
#
loop_
_entity_poly.entity_id
_entity_poly.type
_entity_poly.pdbx_seq_one_letter_code
_entity_poly.pdbx_strand_id
1 'polypeptide(L)' 'LFYLSLPEVLKNYFLRGRHNLVVTGTHGKTTTTALLAWIMEKAGHKPGYLVGG' A
#
# COMPACT_ATOMS: atom_id res chain seq x y z
N LEU A 1 22.91 13.82 11.10
CA LEU A 1 21.83 13.71 10.09
C LEU A 1 20.91 12.57 10.47
N PHE A 2 19.59 12.79 10.45
CA PHE A 2 18.60 11.71 10.64
C PHE A 2 18.37 11.03 9.28
N TYR A 3 18.89 9.82 9.11
CA TYR A 3 18.62 8.98 7.95
C TYR A 3 17.57 7.94 8.33
N LEU A 4 16.59 7.73 7.46
CA LEU A 4 15.59 6.68 7.57
C LEU A 4 15.56 5.89 6.27
N SER A 5 15.45 4.58 6.37
CA SER A 5 15.18 3.73 5.20
C SER A 5 13.78 3.99 4.64
N LEU A 6 13.57 3.70 3.36
CA LEU A 6 12.24 3.81 2.73
C LEU A 6 11.15 3.06 3.54
N PRO A 7 11.35 1.81 3.99
CA PRO A 7 10.38 1.13 4.84
C PRO A 7 10.08 1.86 6.16
N GLU A 8 11.09 2.46 6.80
CA GLU A 8 10.89 3.24 8.03
C GLU A 8 10.08 4.51 7.78
N VAL A 9 10.32 5.19 6.66
CA VAL A 9 9.50 6.35 6.24
C VAL A 9 8.06 5.92 6.00
N LEU A 10 7.83 4.83 5.27
CA LEU A 10 6.48 4.31 5.03
C LEU A 10 5.75 3.97 6.34
N LYS A 11 6.43 3.27 7.26
CA LYS A 11 5.89 2.94 8.58
C LYS A 11 5.52 4.19 9.37
N ASN A 12 6.41 5.18 9.42
CA ASN A 12 6.26 6.33 10.31
C ASN A 12 5.24 7.35 9.79
N TYR A 13 5.17 7.56 8.48
CA TYR A 13 4.38 8.66 7.90
C TYR A 13 3.12 8.21 7.15
N PHE A 14 3.05 6.96 6.67
CA PHE A 14 1.95 6.51 5.81
C PHE A 14 1.10 5.41 6.44
N LEU A 15 1.72 4.41 7.06
CA LEU A 15 1.02 3.20 7.53
C LEU A 15 0.42 3.34 8.93
N ARG A 16 1.00 4.19 9.79
CA ARG A 16 0.49 4.39 11.16
C ARG A 16 -0.90 5.03 11.14
N GLY A 17 -1.82 4.46 11.94
CA GLY A 17 -3.18 4.97 12.11
C GLY A 17 -4.12 4.69 10.93
N ARG A 18 -3.71 3.88 9.95
CA ARG A 18 -4.53 3.49 8.80
C ARG A 18 -4.83 1.99 8.81
N HIS A 19 -5.93 1.60 8.16
CA HIS A 19 -6.18 0.19 7.84
C HIS A 19 -5.39 -0.19 6.60
N ASN A 20 -4.29 -0.90 6.79
CA ASN A 20 -3.35 -1.23 5.71
C ASN A 20 -3.67 -2.61 5.13
N LEU A 21 -3.76 -2.69 3.81
CA LEU A 21 -3.83 -3.95 3.08
C LEU A 21 -2.53 -4.14 2.30
N VAL A 22 -1.86 -5.27 2.57
CA VAL A 22 -0.53 -5.57 2.02
C VAL A 22 -0.61 -6.80 1.14
N VAL A 23 -0.24 -6.64 -0.13
CA VAL A 23 -0.16 -7.74 -1.10
C VAL A 23 1.29 -8.18 -1.21
N THR A 24 1.55 -9.46 -0.94
CA THR A 24 2.88 -10.08 -1.02
C THR A 24 2.83 -11.34 -1.87
N GLY A 25 3.96 -11.76 -2.42
CA GLY A 25 4.08 -12.94 -3.28
C GLY A 25 5.18 -12.82 -4.32
N THR A 26 5.59 -13.95 -4.88
CA THR A 26 6.60 -13.97 -5.95
C THR A 26 6.03 -13.41 -7.25
N HIS A 27 4.76 -13.71 -7.54
CA HIS A 27 4.06 -13.29 -8.75
C HIS A 27 2.71 -12.62 -8.42
N GLY A 28 2.16 -11.86 -9.37
CA GLY A 28 0.79 -11.33 -9.28
C GLY A 28 0.57 -10.12 -8.37
N LYS A 29 1.57 -9.67 -7.59
CA LYS A 29 1.44 -8.55 -6.65
C LYS A 29 0.82 -7.30 -7.28
N THR A 30 1.37 -6.83 -8.39
CA THR A 30 0.93 -5.61 -9.09
C THR A 30 -0.53 -5.72 -9.54
N THR A 31 -0.90 -6.85 -10.15
CA THR A 31 -2.26 -7.14 -10.60
C THR A 31 -3.24 -7.22 -9.42
N THR A 32 -2.89 -7.96 -8.37
CA THR A 32 -3.73 -8.12 -7.18
C THR A 32 -3.91 -6.80 -6.43
N THR A 33 -2.87 -5.96 -6.31
CA THR A 33 -2.98 -4.64 -5.70
C THR A 33 -3.89 -3.72 -6.52
N ALA A 34 -3.79 -3.75 -7.85
CA ALA A 34 -4.66 -2.97 -8.73
C ALA A 34 -6.14 -3.39 -8.60
N LEU A 35 -6.42 -4.70 -8.56
CA LEU A 35 -7.77 -5.22 -8.35
C LEU A 35 -8.33 -4.83 -6.98
N LEU A 36 -7.49 -4.89 -5.94
CA LEU A 36 -7.89 -4.52 -4.58
C LEU A 36 -8.24 -3.03 -4.49
N ALA A 37 -7.42 -2.15 -5.08
CA ALA A 37 -7.69 -0.72 -5.14
C ALA A 37 -9.01 -0.44 -5.87
N TRP A 38 -9.23 -1.10 -7.02
CA TRP A 38 -10.46 -0.97 -7.80
C TRP A 38 -11.71 -1.40 -7.01
N ILE A 39 -11.66 -2.54 -6.32
CA ILE A 39 -12.78 -3.00 -5.48
C ILE A 39 -13.12 -1.97 -4.39
N MET A 40 -12.09 -1.45 -3.71
CA MET A 40 -12.27 -0.45 -2.66
C MET A 40 -12.91 0.84 -3.20
N GLU A 41 -12.45 1.33 -4.35
CA GLU A 41 -13.08 2.47 -5.02
C GLU A 41 -14.54 2.20 -5.40
N LYS A 42 -14.85 1.01 -5.94
CA LYS A 42 -16.22 0.62 -6.29
C LYS A 42 -17.13 0.45 -5.08
N ALA A 43 -16.58 0.09 -3.91
CA ALA A 43 -17.30 0.08 -2.65
C ALA A 43 -17.51 1.49 -2.04
N GLY A 44 -17.08 2.56 -2.73
CA GLY A 44 -17.23 3.94 -2.27
C GLY A 44 -16.14 4.40 -1.29
N HIS A 45 -15.10 3.59 -1.08
CA HIS A 45 -13.93 4.01 -0.31
C HIS A 45 -12.98 4.86 -1.17
N LYS A 46 -12.06 5.57 -0.49
CA LYS A 46 -11.00 6.37 -1.14
C LYS A 46 -9.63 5.80 -0.74
N PRO A 47 -9.23 4.64 -1.30
CA PRO A 47 -7.99 3.99 -0.92
C PRO A 47 -6.77 4.79 -1.38
N GLY A 48 -5.74 4.86 -0.53
CA GLY A 48 -4.39 5.17 -0.99
C GLY A 48 -3.66 3.87 -1.33
N TYR A 49 -2.82 3.88 -2.36
CA TYR A 49 -2.05 2.71 -2.76
C TYR A 49 -0.60 3.09 -3.10
N LEU A 50 0.31 2.15 -2.82
CA LEU A 50 1.70 2.20 -3.24
C LEU A 50 2.01 0.85 -3.91
N VAL A 51 2.33 0.88 -5.20
CA VAL A 51 2.69 -0.31 -5.96
C VAL A 51 4.17 -0.21 -6.30
N GLY A 52 4.97 -1.13 -5.77
CA GLY A 52 6.32 -1.36 -6.28
C GLY A 52 6.17 -2.12 -7.59
N GLY A 53 6.58 -1.50 -8.70
CA GLY A 53 6.69 -2.20 -9.99
C GLY A 53 7.46 -3.50 -9.87
#